data_AF-A0AA43A386-F1
#
_entry.id   AF-A0AA43A386-F1
#
_cell.length_a   1.000
_cell.length_b   1.000
_cell.length_c   1.000
_cell.angle_alpha   90.00
_cell.angle_beta   90.00
_cell.angle_gamma   90.00
#
_symmetry.space_group_name_H-M   'P 1'
#
loop_
_entity.id
_entity.type
_entity.pdbx_description
1 polymer ?
#
loop_
_entity_poly.entity_id
_entity_poly.type
_entity_poly.pdbx_seq_one_letter_code
_entity_poly.pdbx_strand_id
1 'polypeptide(L)'
;VRTKIATVELSEKLESRGFSCAPLNGDMTQALREKTVERLKAGTLDIVVATDVAARGLDVKRISHVVNYDIPYDTEAYVHRIGRTGRAGRIGQAILFVAPRERRMLAAIERATRQPITAMSLPSRKDISNRRSDLFKEQIAEAMESQDLEFFEELIDSYQHQYDVGLRRIAATLAYLVQKDRPLQVDDGEIEETANRDDRDPRQRRENNASDGNLMRYRIEVGRNHGVEPKHIVGAIANEANIRSRDIGQIKIHNDHCLVDLPNDMPSATFRQLQKVWVCGQQLQITPADEQAPSFENKGKRKSGPRNSEGKFFKPGGKKFPRSRPGRPKKP
;
A
#
# COMPACT_ATOMS: atom_id res chain seq x y z
N VAL A 1 6.92 -10.09 -5.30
CA VAL A 1 6.82 -8.66 -4.94
C VAL A 1 7.24 -7.80 -6.13
N ARG A 2 6.89 -6.51 -6.11
CA ARG A 2 7.08 -5.58 -7.23
C ARG A 2 8.50 -5.03 -7.35
N THR A 3 9.12 -4.65 -6.24
CA THR A 3 10.42 -3.97 -6.26
C THR A 3 11.52 -4.84 -5.66
N LYS A 4 12.77 -4.60 -6.08
CA LYS A 4 13.95 -5.25 -5.52
C LYS A 4 14.14 -4.92 -4.03
N ILE A 5 13.89 -3.68 -3.65
CA ILE A 5 13.96 -3.24 -2.24
C ILE A 5 12.95 -4.03 -1.39
N ALA A 6 11.71 -4.17 -1.87
CA ALA A 6 10.69 -4.94 -1.18
C ALA A 6 11.05 -6.43 -1.03
N THR A 7 11.87 -7.01 -1.93
CA THR A 7 12.33 -8.40 -1.71
C THR A 7 13.19 -8.53 -0.48
N VAL A 8 14.09 -7.56 -0.25
CA VAL A 8 15.03 -7.59 0.87
C VAL A 8 14.28 -7.30 2.16
N GLU A 9 13.54 -6.18 2.21
CA GLU A 9 12.79 -5.79 3.41
C GLU A 9 11.78 -6.87 3.86
N LEU A 10 11.09 -7.52 2.91
CA LEU A 10 10.13 -8.58 3.26
C LEU A 10 10.86 -9.84 3.73
N SER A 11 12.02 -10.17 3.16
CA SER A 11 12.80 -11.34 3.60
C SER A 11 13.33 -11.13 5.01
N GLU A 12 13.92 -9.96 5.30
CA GLU A 12 14.40 -9.60 6.64
C GLU A 12 13.27 -9.66 7.68
N LYS A 13 12.08 -9.14 7.34
CA LYS A 13 10.89 -9.21 8.20
C LYS A 13 10.42 -10.65 8.45
N LEU A 14 10.61 -11.56 7.50
CA LEU A 14 10.24 -12.96 7.66
C LEU A 14 11.30 -13.72 8.47
N GLU A 15 12.58 -13.47 8.20
CA GLU A 15 13.70 -14.03 8.95
C GLU A 15 13.65 -13.61 10.42
N SER A 16 13.35 -12.35 10.71
CA SER A 16 13.19 -11.85 12.09
C SER A 16 12.03 -12.51 12.85
N ARG A 17 11.12 -13.20 12.15
CA ARG A 17 10.00 -13.96 12.72
C ARG A 17 10.26 -15.47 12.73
N GLY A 18 11.49 -15.88 12.45
CA GLY A 18 11.94 -17.28 12.48
C GLY A 18 11.59 -18.08 11.22
N PHE A 19 11.25 -17.44 10.11
CA PHE A 19 11.04 -18.15 8.84
C PHE A 19 12.34 -18.25 8.05
N SER A 20 12.65 -19.45 7.54
CA SER A 20 13.77 -19.66 6.61
C SER A 20 13.42 -19.04 5.24
N CYS A 21 13.83 -17.79 5.07
CA CYS A 21 13.53 -16.96 3.91
C CYS A 21 14.81 -16.43 3.26
N ALA A 22 14.77 -16.07 1.98
CA ALA A 22 15.83 -15.32 1.31
C ALA A 22 15.28 -14.50 0.14
N PRO A 23 15.88 -13.34 -0.17
CA PRO A 23 15.51 -12.56 -1.34
C PRO A 23 16.03 -13.21 -2.63
N LEU A 24 15.32 -13.00 -3.73
CA LEU A 24 15.74 -13.36 -5.09
C LEU A 24 15.44 -12.21 -6.06
N ASN A 25 16.43 -11.37 -6.31
CA ASN A 25 16.31 -10.17 -7.15
C ASN A 25 17.49 -10.01 -8.11
N GLY A 26 17.41 -8.99 -8.98
CA GLY A 26 18.41 -8.73 -10.02
C GLY A 26 19.72 -8.08 -9.53
N ASP A 27 19.78 -7.62 -8.28
CA ASP A 27 21.00 -7.05 -7.70
C ASP A 27 21.92 -8.15 -7.12
N MET A 28 21.44 -9.39 -7.05
CA MET A 28 22.23 -10.52 -6.56
C MET A 28 23.26 -10.97 -7.57
N THR A 29 24.45 -11.34 -7.07
CA THR A 29 25.45 -12.01 -7.89
C THR A 29 24.95 -13.37 -8.34
N GLN A 30 25.43 -13.84 -9.50
CA GLN A 30 25.04 -15.14 -10.05
C GLN A 30 25.35 -16.30 -9.08
N ALA A 31 26.50 -16.26 -8.41
CA ALA A 31 26.87 -17.26 -7.42
C ALA A 31 25.91 -17.29 -6.21
N LEU A 32 25.52 -16.12 -5.70
CA LEU A 32 24.56 -16.04 -4.60
C LEU A 32 23.18 -16.53 -5.02
N ARG A 33 22.76 -16.17 -6.24
CA ARG A 33 21.51 -16.64 -6.84
C ARG A 33 21.46 -18.16 -6.92
N GLU A 34 22.51 -18.79 -7.45
CA GLU A 34 22.61 -20.25 -7.58
C GLU A 34 22.56 -20.94 -6.21
N LYS A 35 23.32 -20.42 -5.23
CA LYS A 35 23.30 -20.92 -3.85
C LYS A 35 21.91 -20.84 -3.21
N THR A 36 21.19 -19.74 -3.40
CA THR A 36 19.82 -19.59 -2.87
C THR A 36 18.86 -20.59 -3.52
N VAL A 37 18.98 -20.81 -4.83
CA VAL A 37 18.16 -21.79 -5.56
C VAL A 37 18.49 -23.22 -5.12
N GLU A 38 19.76 -23.53 -4.89
CA GLU A 38 20.21 -24.82 -4.39
C GLU A 38 19.65 -25.10 -2.98
N ARG A 39 19.73 -24.14 -2.06
CA ARG A 39 19.14 -24.25 -0.72
C ARG A 39 17.62 -24.47 -0.78
N LEU A 40 16.93 -23.78 -1.69
CA LEU A 40 15.49 -23.97 -1.91
C LEU A 40 15.19 -25.39 -2.43
N LYS A 41 16.02 -25.93 -3.34
CA LYS A 41 15.88 -27.30 -3.85
C LYS A 41 16.17 -28.36 -2.78
N ALA A 42 17.17 -28.11 -1.93
CA ALA A 42 17.55 -28.99 -0.82
C ALA A 42 16.55 -28.97 0.34
N GLY A 43 15.67 -27.97 0.42
CA GLY A 43 14.67 -27.83 1.49
C GLY A 43 15.21 -27.18 2.77
N THR A 44 16.45 -26.72 2.79
CA THR A 44 16.99 -25.90 3.91
C THR A 44 16.45 -24.48 3.90
N LEU A 45 15.93 -24.03 2.75
CA LEU A 45 15.21 -22.78 2.58
C LEU A 45 13.77 -23.07 2.20
N ASP A 46 12.81 -22.52 2.94
CA ASP A 46 11.39 -22.76 2.71
C ASP A 46 10.70 -21.65 1.91
N ILE A 47 11.18 -20.41 2.04
CA ILE A 47 10.56 -19.24 1.42
C ILE A 47 11.59 -18.50 0.56
N VAL A 48 11.18 -18.12 -0.65
CA VAL A 48 11.93 -17.20 -1.50
C VAL A 48 11.06 -16.03 -1.88
N VAL A 49 11.52 -14.80 -1.59
CA VAL A 49 10.83 -13.57 -1.97
C VAL A 49 11.47 -13.04 -3.25
N ALA A 50 10.75 -13.14 -4.37
CA ALA A 50 11.29 -12.80 -5.68
C ALA A 50 10.55 -11.64 -6.39
N THR A 51 11.27 -11.00 -7.31
CA THR A 51 10.68 -10.16 -8.38
C THR A 51 10.41 -11.00 -9.63
N ASP A 52 9.52 -10.51 -10.49
CA ASP A 52 9.10 -11.22 -11.72
C ASP A 52 10.27 -11.56 -12.64
N VAL A 53 11.20 -10.62 -12.83
CA VAL A 53 12.36 -10.80 -13.71
C VAL A 53 13.30 -11.86 -13.12
N ALA A 54 13.61 -11.76 -11.83
CA ALA A 54 14.51 -12.69 -11.17
C ALA A 54 13.91 -14.08 -10.99
N ALA A 55 12.59 -14.23 -10.94
CA ALA A 55 11.93 -15.53 -10.81
C ALA A 55 11.80 -16.30 -12.14
N ARG A 56 12.09 -15.67 -13.29
CA ARG A 56 12.10 -16.37 -14.58
C ARG A 56 13.17 -17.47 -14.60
N GLY A 57 12.84 -18.60 -15.20
CA GLY A 57 13.73 -19.77 -15.23
C GLY A 57 13.91 -20.48 -13.89
N LEU A 58 13.27 -20.03 -12.80
CA LEU A 58 13.27 -20.77 -11.54
C LEU A 58 12.45 -22.05 -11.72
N ASP A 59 13.13 -23.20 -11.79
CA ASP A 59 12.52 -24.52 -11.83
C ASP A 59 12.84 -25.28 -10.55
N VAL A 60 11.89 -25.26 -9.61
CA VAL A 60 11.96 -25.97 -8.34
C VAL A 60 10.67 -26.76 -8.18
N LYS A 61 10.79 -28.09 -8.22
CA LYS A 61 9.65 -29.02 -8.19
C LYS A 61 8.86 -29.00 -6.87
N ARG A 62 9.48 -28.55 -5.77
CA ARG A 62 8.92 -28.54 -4.40
C ARG A 62 7.96 -27.37 -4.10
N ILE A 63 7.79 -26.40 -5.00
CA ILE A 63 6.97 -25.21 -4.71
C ILE A 63 5.50 -25.61 -4.60
N SER A 64 5.01 -25.71 -3.36
CA SER A 64 3.61 -26.05 -3.04
C SER A 64 2.69 -24.82 -3.08
N HIS A 65 3.23 -23.65 -2.78
CA HIS A 65 2.47 -22.41 -2.68
C HIS A 65 3.17 -21.27 -3.42
N VAL A 66 2.39 -20.44 -4.11
CA VAL A 66 2.83 -19.15 -4.66
C VAL A 66 2.01 -18.05 -4.02
N VAL A 67 2.66 -17.13 -3.31
CA VAL A 67 2.01 -15.97 -2.70
C VAL A 67 2.33 -14.72 -3.50
N ASN A 68 1.31 -14.17 -4.15
CA ASN A 68 1.39 -12.88 -4.82
C ASN A 68 1.18 -11.77 -3.79
N TYR A 69 2.28 -11.34 -3.17
CA TYR A 69 2.26 -10.28 -2.16
C TYR A 69 1.74 -8.94 -2.71
N ASP A 70 2.17 -8.58 -3.92
CA ASP A 70 1.63 -7.45 -4.69
C ASP A 70 0.86 -8.00 -5.89
N ILE A 71 -0.31 -7.43 -6.20
CA ILE A 71 -1.03 -7.79 -7.41
C ILE A 71 -0.18 -7.48 -8.66
N PRO A 72 -0.07 -8.42 -9.62
CA PRO A 72 0.55 -8.16 -10.91
C PRO A 72 -0.17 -7.06 -11.69
N TYR A 73 0.58 -6.26 -12.46
CA TYR A 73 0.00 -5.20 -13.31
C TYR A 73 -0.69 -5.75 -14.56
N ASP A 74 -0.23 -6.91 -15.03
CA ASP A 74 -0.74 -7.57 -16.22
C ASP A 74 -0.99 -9.07 -15.94
N THR A 75 -1.77 -9.66 -16.84
CA THR A 75 -2.23 -11.05 -16.71
C THR A 75 -1.12 -12.06 -17.02
N GLU A 76 -0.17 -11.72 -17.89
CA GLU A 76 0.94 -12.62 -18.23
C GLU A 76 1.88 -12.81 -17.03
N ALA A 77 2.18 -11.73 -16.32
CA ALA A 77 2.95 -11.77 -15.08
C ALA A 77 2.26 -12.66 -14.04
N TYR A 78 0.93 -12.56 -13.89
CA TYR A 78 0.17 -13.45 -13.00
C TYR A 78 0.35 -14.93 -13.39
N VAL A 79 0.14 -15.27 -14.66
CA VAL A 79 0.29 -16.65 -15.16
C VAL A 79 1.71 -17.18 -14.95
N HIS A 80 2.74 -16.36 -15.21
CA HIS A 80 4.13 -16.74 -15.00
C HIS A 80 4.50 -16.99 -13.52
N ARG A 81 3.88 -16.24 -12.59
CA ARG A 81 4.05 -16.41 -11.15
C ARG A 81 3.38 -17.70 -10.66
N ILE A 82 2.09 -17.88 -10.95
CA ILE A 82 1.37 -19.08 -10.47
C ILE A 82 1.89 -20.35 -11.13
N GLY A 83 2.42 -20.25 -12.35
CA GLY A 83 3.11 -21.35 -13.04
C GLY A 83 4.40 -21.81 -12.36
N ARG A 84 4.77 -21.29 -11.18
CA ARG A 84 5.84 -21.85 -10.33
C ARG A 84 5.37 -22.99 -9.45
N THR A 85 4.07 -23.11 -9.17
CA THR A 85 3.48 -24.24 -8.45
C THR A 85 2.68 -25.14 -9.39
N GLY A 86 2.19 -26.29 -8.89
CA GLY A 86 1.30 -27.19 -9.65
C GLY A 86 1.94 -27.84 -10.89
N ARG A 87 3.27 -27.95 -10.94
CA ARG A 87 3.99 -28.52 -12.09
C ARG A 87 4.00 -30.05 -12.07
N ALA A 88 3.99 -30.65 -13.26
CA ALA A 88 4.10 -32.10 -13.47
C ALA A 88 3.03 -32.92 -12.72
N GLY A 89 1.77 -32.48 -12.80
CA GLY A 89 0.62 -33.18 -12.21
C GLY A 89 0.48 -33.04 -10.69
N ARG A 90 1.31 -32.22 -10.03
CA ARG A 90 1.17 -31.93 -8.60
C ARG A 90 0.07 -30.91 -8.35
N ILE A 91 -0.55 -31.00 -7.18
CA ILE A 91 -1.44 -29.96 -6.67
C ILE A 91 -0.59 -28.79 -6.17
N GLY A 92 -1.00 -27.57 -6.51
CA GLY A 92 -0.35 -26.34 -6.09
C GLY A 92 -1.39 -25.28 -5.75
N GLN A 93 -1.07 -24.41 -4.80
CA GLN A 93 -1.96 -23.32 -4.40
C GLN A 93 -1.35 -21.96 -4.74
N ALA A 94 -2.17 -21.07 -5.28
CA ALA A 94 -1.81 -19.68 -5.53
C ALA A 94 -2.69 -18.77 -4.67
N ILE A 95 -2.04 -17.95 -3.85
CA ILE A 95 -2.69 -16.96 -2.99
C ILE A 95 -2.38 -15.57 -3.54
N LEU A 96 -3.37 -14.69 -3.56
CA LEU A 96 -3.24 -13.32 -4.05
C LEU A 96 -3.73 -12.34 -3.00
N PHE A 97 -2.85 -11.43 -2.57
CA PHE A 97 -3.25 -10.30 -1.76
C PHE A 97 -3.78 -9.18 -2.65
N VAL A 98 -4.94 -8.63 -2.29
CA VAL A 98 -5.64 -7.60 -3.07
C VAL A 98 -6.05 -6.48 -2.13
N ALA A 99 -5.52 -5.28 -2.35
CA ALA A 99 -6.01 -4.09 -1.65
C ALA A 99 -7.33 -3.59 -2.29
N PRO A 100 -8.19 -2.84 -1.56
CA PRO A 100 -9.46 -2.34 -2.11
C PRO A 100 -9.32 -1.56 -3.44
N ARG A 101 -8.23 -0.79 -3.58
CA ARG A 101 -7.91 -0.03 -4.81
C ARG A 101 -7.51 -0.91 -6.00
N GLU A 102 -7.24 -2.18 -5.77
CA GLU A 102 -6.68 -3.12 -6.75
C GLU A 102 -7.74 -4.06 -7.35
N ARG A 103 -9.00 -3.93 -6.93
CA ARG A 103 -10.13 -4.75 -7.43
C ARG A 103 -10.28 -4.78 -8.95
N ARG A 104 -9.96 -3.67 -9.63
CA ARG A 104 -9.98 -3.61 -11.10
C ARG A 104 -8.95 -4.55 -11.73
N MET A 105 -7.77 -4.66 -11.14
CA MET A 105 -6.71 -5.58 -11.60
C MET A 105 -7.12 -7.03 -11.34
N LEU A 106 -7.74 -7.32 -10.19
CA LEU A 106 -8.31 -8.64 -9.91
C LEU A 106 -9.32 -9.04 -10.99
N ALA A 107 -10.29 -8.18 -11.31
CA ALA A 107 -11.29 -8.45 -12.32
C ALA A 107 -10.69 -8.64 -13.74
N ALA A 108 -9.54 -8.02 -14.03
CA ALA A 108 -8.81 -8.25 -15.27
C ALA A 108 -8.17 -9.65 -15.31
N ILE A 109 -7.56 -10.07 -14.19
CA ILE A 109 -6.99 -11.40 -14.02
C ILE A 109 -8.07 -12.48 -14.17
N GLU A 110 -9.19 -12.36 -13.44
CA GLU A 110 -10.30 -13.33 -13.49
C GLU A 110 -10.90 -13.49 -14.90
N ARG A 111 -11.02 -12.37 -15.64
CA ARG A 111 -11.51 -12.41 -17.03
C ARG A 111 -10.55 -13.13 -17.96
N ALA A 112 -9.24 -12.96 -17.76
CA ALA A 112 -8.22 -13.62 -18.57
C ALA A 112 -8.06 -15.10 -18.23
N THR A 113 -8.12 -15.47 -16.95
CA THR A 113 -8.06 -16.87 -16.49
C THR A 113 -9.39 -17.61 -16.68
N ARG A 114 -10.49 -16.86 -16.90
CA ARG A 114 -11.87 -17.37 -16.98
C ARG A 114 -12.30 -18.14 -15.72
N GLN A 115 -11.70 -17.80 -14.59
CA GLN A 115 -12.00 -18.44 -13.30
C GLN A 115 -12.07 -17.36 -12.23
N PRO A 116 -13.14 -17.35 -11.41
CA PRO A 116 -13.20 -16.48 -10.25
C PRO A 116 -12.16 -16.93 -9.21
N ILE A 117 -11.50 -15.99 -8.55
CA ILE A 117 -10.57 -16.28 -7.47
C ILE A 117 -11.37 -16.27 -6.16
N THR A 118 -11.48 -17.43 -5.51
CA THR A 118 -12.21 -17.57 -4.25
C THR A 118 -11.61 -16.70 -3.16
N ALA A 119 -12.40 -15.80 -2.59
CA ALA A 119 -11.99 -15.01 -1.45
C ALA A 119 -11.76 -15.91 -0.22
N MET A 120 -10.64 -15.70 0.46
CA MET A 120 -10.26 -16.40 1.69
C MET A 120 -10.19 -15.40 2.83
N SER A 121 -10.73 -15.76 3.99
CA SER A 121 -10.55 -15.00 5.23
C SER A 121 -9.15 -15.23 5.78
N LEU A 122 -8.54 -14.19 6.36
CA LEU A 122 -7.27 -14.35 7.07
C LEU A 122 -7.45 -15.31 8.25
N PRO A 123 -6.46 -16.19 8.54
CA PRO A 123 -6.52 -17.04 9.71
C PRO A 123 -6.55 -16.17 10.97
N SER A 124 -7.39 -16.56 11.94
CA SER A 124 -7.45 -15.85 13.21
C SER A 124 -6.19 -16.10 14.03
N ARG A 125 -5.91 -15.24 15.02
CA ARG A 125 -4.80 -15.48 15.98
C ARG A 125 -4.95 -16.79 16.72
N LYS A 126 -6.19 -17.18 17.01
CA LYS A 126 -6.51 -18.47 17.63
C LYS A 126 -6.10 -19.61 16.72
N ASP A 127 -6.41 -19.53 15.42
CA ASP A 127 -6.00 -20.54 14.44
C ASP A 127 -4.48 -20.64 14.33
N ILE A 128 -3.78 -19.50 14.33
CA ILE A 128 -2.31 -19.45 14.32
C ILE A 128 -1.74 -20.09 15.59
N SER A 129 -2.28 -19.75 16.75
CA SER A 129 -1.80 -20.24 18.05
C SER A 129 -2.04 -21.75 18.20
N ASN A 130 -3.21 -22.21 17.77
CA ASN A 130 -3.53 -23.64 17.73
C ASN A 130 -2.56 -24.37 16.79
N ARG A 131 -2.37 -23.87 15.56
CA ARG A 131 -1.48 -24.52 14.60
C ARG A 131 -0.02 -24.54 15.09
N ARG A 132 0.46 -23.46 15.73
CA ARG A 132 1.80 -23.43 16.35
C ARG A 132 1.92 -24.44 17.48
N SER A 133 0.89 -24.54 18.32
CA SER A 133 0.87 -25.51 19.42
C SER A 133 0.87 -26.95 18.92
N ASP A 134 0.15 -27.22 17.82
CA ASP A 134 0.11 -28.56 17.22
C ASP A 134 1.45 -28.94 16.60
N LEU A 135 2.07 -28.02 15.83
CA LEU A 135 3.42 -28.24 15.30
C LEU A 135 4.45 -28.48 16.42
N PHE A 136 4.33 -27.78 17.55
CA PHE A 136 5.24 -27.99 18.68
C PHE A 136 5.04 -29.37 19.33
N LYS A 137 3.79 -29.85 19.43
CA LYS A 137 3.52 -31.22 19.90
C LYS A 137 4.08 -32.27 18.94
N GLU A 138 3.92 -32.07 17.64
CA GLU A 138 4.49 -32.95 16.61
C GLU A 138 6.01 -33.02 16.75
N GLN A 139 6.68 -31.88 16.95
CA GLN A 139 8.14 -31.83 17.20
C GLN A 139 8.57 -32.56 18.47
N ILE A 140 7.81 -32.42 19.57
CA ILE A 140 8.10 -33.15 20.81
C ILE A 140 7.94 -34.66 20.58
N ALA A 141 6.87 -35.07 19.90
CA ALA A 141 6.62 -36.49 19.61
C ALA A 141 7.75 -37.09 18.74
N GLU A 142 8.17 -36.38 17.69
CA GLU A 142 9.28 -36.82 16.84
C GLU A 142 10.60 -36.91 17.62
N ALA A 143 10.90 -35.94 18.49
CA ALA A 143 12.10 -35.97 19.32
C ALA A 143 12.08 -37.13 20.33
N MET A 144 10.92 -37.44 20.92
CA MET A 144 10.76 -38.57 21.85
C MET A 144 10.96 -39.92 21.18
N GLU A 145 10.64 -40.06 19.90
CA GLU A 145 10.82 -41.32 19.16
C GLU A 145 12.24 -41.51 18.62
N SER A 146 12.94 -40.42 18.30
CA SER A 146 14.18 -40.46 17.52
C SER A 146 15.46 -40.22 18.31
N GLN A 147 15.37 -39.70 19.54
CA GLN A 147 16.55 -39.30 20.31
C GLN A 147 16.71 -40.10 21.60
N ASP A 148 17.97 -40.29 21.98
CA ASP A 148 18.32 -40.76 23.31
C ASP A 148 18.24 -39.59 24.29
N LEU A 149 17.29 -39.69 25.24
CA LEU A 149 16.99 -38.64 26.19
C LEU A 149 17.57 -38.93 27.58
N GLU A 150 18.28 -40.04 27.77
CA GLU A 150 18.75 -40.51 29.09
C GLU A 150 19.58 -39.44 29.82
N PHE A 151 20.51 -38.80 29.11
CA PHE A 151 21.29 -37.67 29.66
C PHE A 151 20.43 -36.49 30.13
N PHE A 152 19.38 -36.15 29.38
CA PHE A 152 18.50 -35.02 29.73
C PHE A 152 17.56 -35.37 30.88
N GLU A 153 17.10 -36.62 30.95
CA GLU A 153 16.31 -37.14 32.07
C GLU A 153 17.11 -37.10 33.38
N GLU A 154 18.35 -37.61 33.38
CA GLU A 154 19.25 -37.52 34.55
C GLU A 154 19.51 -36.07 34.98
N LEU A 155 19.73 -35.17 34.01
CA LEU A 155 19.93 -33.75 34.29
C LEU A 155 18.69 -33.12 34.95
N ILE A 156 17.49 -33.40 34.42
CA ILE A 156 16.23 -32.88 34.98
C ILE A 156 15.99 -33.43 36.38
N ASP A 157 16.24 -34.73 36.60
CA ASP A 157 16.09 -35.36 37.91
C ASP A 157 17.05 -34.75 38.93
N SER A 158 18.31 -34.51 38.56
CA SER A 158 19.29 -33.86 39.44
C SER A 158 18.83 -32.46 39.86
N TYR A 159 18.28 -31.68 38.92
CA TYR A 159 17.77 -30.34 39.17
C TYR A 159 16.51 -30.37 40.06
N GLN A 160 15.60 -31.31 39.81
CA GLN A 160 14.42 -31.50 40.65
C GLN A 160 14.82 -31.78 42.11
N HIS A 161 15.77 -32.69 42.36
CA HIS A 161 16.19 -33.02 43.72
C HIS A 161 16.91 -31.85 44.42
N GLN A 162 17.71 -31.08 43.68
CA GLN A 162 18.45 -29.96 44.25
C GLN A 162 17.54 -28.80 44.66
N TYR A 163 16.51 -28.50 43.87
CA TYR A 163 15.67 -27.31 44.05
C TYR A 163 14.23 -27.59 44.50
N ASP A 164 13.87 -28.87 44.69
CA ASP A 164 12.52 -29.34 45.07
C ASP A 164 11.40 -28.76 44.18
N VAL A 165 11.62 -28.80 42.85
CA VAL A 165 10.69 -28.26 41.85
C VAL A 165 10.09 -29.40 41.04
N GLY A 166 8.76 -29.45 40.92
CA GLY A 166 8.10 -30.50 40.12
C GLY A 166 8.41 -30.43 38.61
N LEU A 167 8.51 -31.60 37.97
CA LEU A 167 8.78 -31.79 36.54
C LEU A 167 7.95 -30.89 35.63
N ARG A 168 6.65 -30.70 35.93
CA ARG A 168 5.76 -29.85 35.13
C ARG A 168 6.25 -28.41 35.03
N ARG A 169 6.82 -27.86 36.10
CA ARG A 169 7.33 -26.48 36.12
C ARG A 169 8.63 -26.38 35.33
N ILE A 170 9.50 -27.39 35.43
CA ILE A 170 10.74 -27.48 34.65
C ILE A 170 10.39 -27.58 33.16
N ALA A 171 9.51 -28.51 32.78
CA ALA A 171 9.04 -28.68 31.40
C ALA A 171 8.40 -27.41 30.84
N ALA A 172 7.56 -26.72 31.62
CA ALA A 172 6.98 -25.45 31.22
C ALA A 172 8.05 -24.35 31.01
N THR A 173 9.08 -24.32 31.85
CA THR A 173 10.19 -23.35 31.74
C THR A 173 11.05 -23.64 30.51
N LEU A 174 11.38 -24.91 30.26
CA LEU A 174 12.11 -25.33 29.06
C LEU A 174 11.30 -25.02 27.80
N ALA A 175 10.00 -25.32 27.79
CA ALA A 175 9.11 -24.97 26.69
C ALA A 175 9.07 -23.45 26.44
N TYR A 176 9.04 -22.64 27.50
CA TYR A 176 9.11 -21.18 27.40
C TYR A 176 10.44 -20.71 26.80
N LEU A 177 11.57 -21.28 27.23
CA LEU A 177 12.90 -20.92 26.71
C LEU A 177 13.06 -21.26 25.23
N VAL A 178 12.58 -22.43 24.80
CA VAL A 178 12.60 -22.85 23.39
C VAL A 178 11.68 -21.96 22.52
N GLN A 179 10.54 -21.52 23.06
CA GLN A 179 9.55 -20.74 22.32
C GLN A 179 9.76 -19.22 22.43
N LYS A 180 10.84 -18.75 23.09
CA LYS A 180 11.11 -17.33 23.32
C LYS A 180 11.15 -16.51 22.02
N ASP A 181 11.78 -17.05 20.98
CA ASP A 181 11.91 -16.37 19.69
C ASP A 181 10.67 -16.54 18.79
N ARG A 182 9.81 -17.53 19.09
CA ARG A 182 8.58 -17.81 18.34
C ARG A 182 7.42 -18.18 19.26
N PRO A 183 6.80 -17.19 19.93
CA PRO A 183 5.74 -17.45 20.89
C PRO A 183 4.60 -18.30 20.32
N LEU A 184 4.17 -19.33 21.07
CA LEU A 184 3.04 -20.19 20.69
C LEU A 184 1.73 -19.42 20.73
N GLN A 185 1.61 -18.50 21.68
CA GLN A 185 0.50 -17.55 21.76
C GLN A 185 0.90 -16.25 21.06
N VAL A 186 0.02 -15.76 20.20
CA VAL A 186 0.17 -14.43 19.60
C VAL A 186 -0.61 -13.46 20.48
N ASP A 187 0.08 -12.65 21.30
CA ASP A 187 -0.54 -11.66 22.19
C ASP A 187 -1.56 -10.79 21.45
N ASP A 188 -2.62 -10.37 22.15
CA ASP A 188 -3.76 -9.55 21.68
C ASP A 188 -3.39 -8.09 21.30
N GLY A 189 -2.15 -7.79 20.91
CA GLY A 189 -1.79 -6.45 20.45
C GLY A 189 -2.61 -6.09 19.21
N GLU A 190 -3.54 -5.13 19.34
CA GLU A 190 -4.54 -4.71 18.35
C GLU A 190 -4.01 -4.74 16.91
N ILE A 191 -4.39 -5.78 16.15
CA ILE A 191 -4.60 -5.57 14.72
C ILE A 191 -6.00 -5.02 14.77
N GLU A 192 -6.14 -3.69 14.71
CA GLU A 192 -7.43 -3.10 14.37
C GLU A 192 -7.91 -3.87 13.15
N GLU A 193 -8.96 -4.68 13.33
CA GLU A 193 -9.76 -5.13 12.22
C GLU A 193 -10.17 -3.83 11.54
N THR A 194 -9.49 -3.47 10.45
CA THR A 194 -9.94 -2.38 9.61
C THR A 194 -11.29 -2.82 9.14
N ALA A 195 -12.32 -2.35 9.85
CA ALA A 195 -13.70 -2.68 9.61
C ALA A 195 -13.91 -2.64 8.10
N ASN A 196 -14.42 -3.75 7.56
CA ASN A 196 -14.84 -3.89 6.18
C ASN A 196 -15.54 -2.60 5.74
N ARG A 197 -14.84 -1.73 5.03
CA ARG A 197 -15.37 -0.48 4.46
C ARG A 197 -16.17 -0.75 3.18
N ASP A 198 -16.75 -1.95 3.06
CA ASP A 198 -17.51 -2.38 1.89
C ASP A 198 -19.01 -2.52 2.14
N ASP A 199 -19.51 -2.42 3.37
CA ASP A 199 -20.95 -2.18 3.61
C ASP A 199 -21.27 -0.68 3.59
N ARG A 200 -20.85 0.01 2.53
CA ARG A 200 -21.51 1.26 2.15
C ARG A 200 -22.76 0.90 1.36
N ASP A 201 -23.84 0.72 2.13
CA ASP A 201 -25.22 0.85 1.70
C ASP A 201 -25.35 1.97 0.63
N PRO A 202 -26.08 1.75 -0.48
CA PRO A 202 -26.14 2.72 -1.56
C PRO A 202 -26.64 4.04 -1.01
N ARG A 203 -25.82 5.09 -1.15
CA ARG A 203 -26.11 6.47 -0.73
C ARG A 203 -27.55 6.85 -1.08
N GLN A 204 -28.44 6.73 -0.11
CA GLN A 204 -29.65 7.54 -0.09
C GLN A 204 -29.17 8.98 -0.01
N ARG A 205 -29.55 9.71 -1.06
CA ARG A 205 -29.42 11.15 -1.19
C ARG A 205 -30.14 11.80 -0.01
N ARG A 206 -29.45 11.95 1.12
CA ARG A 206 -29.92 12.79 2.22
C ARG A 206 -29.74 14.22 1.78
N GLU A 207 -30.87 14.83 1.43
CA GLU A 207 -31.04 16.27 1.36
C GLU A 207 -30.47 16.89 2.62
N ASN A 208 -29.60 17.88 2.41
CA ASN A 208 -28.99 18.65 3.48
C ASN A 208 -30.08 19.44 4.19
N ASN A 209 -30.54 18.93 5.33
CA ASN A 209 -31.18 19.78 6.31
C ASN A 209 -30.10 20.69 6.90
N ALA A 210 -30.17 21.94 6.45
CA ALA A 210 -29.66 23.09 7.16
C ALA A 210 -30.11 23.01 8.63
N SER A 211 -29.14 22.99 9.53
CA SER A 211 -29.33 23.35 10.92
C SER A 211 -28.43 24.55 11.17
N ASP A 212 -29.07 25.71 11.36
CA ASP A 212 -28.61 26.90 12.09
C ASP A 212 -27.13 27.31 11.88
N GLY A 213 -26.78 28.36 11.15
CA GLY A 213 -27.50 29.62 11.04
C GLY A 213 -26.65 30.76 11.60
N ASN A 214 -25.38 30.89 11.17
CA ASN A 214 -24.65 32.17 11.16
C ASN A 214 -23.29 32.07 10.44
N LEU A 215 -23.19 31.39 9.29
CA LEU A 215 -21.92 31.31 8.55
C LEU A 215 -21.91 32.33 7.39
N MET A 216 -20.90 33.18 7.36
CA MET A 216 -20.63 34.12 6.27
C MET A 216 -19.43 33.65 5.46
N ARG A 217 -19.46 33.89 4.15
CA ARG A 217 -18.35 33.54 3.26
C ARG A 217 -17.28 34.63 3.28
N TYR A 218 -16.06 34.22 3.53
CA TYR A 218 -14.88 35.06 3.47
C TYR A 218 -13.95 34.61 2.34
N ARG A 219 -13.30 35.58 1.70
CA ARG A 219 -12.23 35.37 0.74
C ARG A 219 -10.88 35.57 1.41
N ILE A 220 -9.95 34.70 1.09
CA ILE A 220 -8.57 34.70 1.58
C ILE A 220 -7.66 34.69 0.34
N GLU A 221 -6.63 35.54 0.33
CA GLU A 221 -5.66 35.67 -0.77
C GLU A 221 -4.57 34.56 -0.72
N VAL A 222 -5.03 33.33 -0.51
CA VAL A 222 -4.22 32.12 -0.45
C VAL A 222 -4.91 31.04 -1.28
N GLY A 223 -4.20 30.45 -2.23
CA GLY A 223 -4.74 29.54 -3.24
C GLY A 223 -3.83 28.34 -3.54
N ARG A 224 -4.19 27.52 -4.54
CA ARG A 224 -3.41 26.33 -4.94
C ARG A 224 -1.98 26.65 -5.36
N ASN A 225 -1.76 27.82 -5.96
CA ASN A 225 -0.43 28.27 -6.39
C ASN A 225 0.54 28.43 -5.20
N HIS A 226 0.00 28.57 -3.99
CA HIS A 226 0.75 28.69 -2.74
C HIS A 226 0.91 27.33 -2.01
N GLY A 227 0.48 26.21 -2.61
CA GLY A 227 0.63 24.87 -2.02
C GLY A 227 -0.32 24.58 -0.85
N VAL A 228 -1.44 25.29 -0.77
CA VAL A 228 -2.33 25.22 0.39
C VAL A 228 -3.35 24.09 0.27
N GLU A 229 -3.45 23.29 1.34
CA GLU A 229 -4.43 22.23 1.51
C GLU A 229 -5.51 22.65 2.54
N PRO A 230 -6.71 22.06 2.52
CA PRO A 230 -7.76 22.40 3.49
C PRO A 230 -7.30 22.29 4.95
N LYS A 231 -6.45 21.31 5.26
CA LYS A 231 -5.90 21.11 6.62
C LYS A 231 -5.05 22.30 7.09
N HIS A 232 -4.34 22.97 6.18
CA HIS A 232 -3.51 24.14 6.49
C HIS A 232 -4.39 25.35 6.83
N ILE A 233 -5.49 25.54 6.08
CA ILE A 233 -6.46 26.61 6.31
C ILE A 233 -7.21 26.40 7.62
N VAL A 234 -7.74 25.18 7.84
CA VAL A 234 -8.45 24.82 9.08
C VAL A 234 -7.53 24.97 10.29
N GLY A 235 -6.28 24.50 10.20
CA GLY A 235 -5.30 24.60 11.28
C GLY A 235 -4.97 26.05 11.63
N ALA A 236 -4.69 26.89 10.63
CA ALA A 236 -4.35 28.29 10.85
C ALA A 236 -5.51 29.10 11.43
N ILE A 237 -6.72 28.91 10.91
CA ILE A 237 -7.91 29.62 11.40
C ILE A 237 -8.29 29.13 12.79
N ALA A 238 -8.30 27.81 13.04
CA ALA A 238 -8.69 27.28 14.33
C ALA A 238 -7.72 27.67 15.44
N ASN A 239 -6.41 27.64 15.15
CA ASN A 239 -5.38 27.93 16.13
C ASN A 239 -5.25 29.42 16.44
N GLU A 240 -5.42 30.32 15.47
CA GLU A 240 -5.26 31.76 15.73
C GLU A 240 -6.56 32.45 16.14
N ALA A 241 -7.69 32.09 15.53
CA ALA A 241 -8.96 32.79 15.76
C ALA A 241 -9.78 32.22 16.94
N ASN A 242 -9.26 31.19 17.62
CA ASN A 242 -9.99 30.43 18.64
C ASN A 242 -11.37 29.93 18.13
N ILE A 243 -11.44 29.59 16.84
CA ILE A 243 -12.65 29.07 16.19
C ILE A 243 -12.54 27.54 16.17
N ARG A 244 -13.56 26.84 16.68
CA ARG A 244 -13.55 25.36 16.66
C ARG A 244 -13.68 24.88 15.22
N SER A 245 -13.01 23.79 14.86
CA SER A 245 -13.09 23.23 13.49
C SER A 245 -14.50 22.86 13.03
N ARG A 246 -15.44 22.67 13.98
CA ARG A 246 -16.87 22.42 13.70
C ARG A 246 -17.62 23.66 13.25
N ASP A 247 -17.11 24.83 13.60
CA ASP A 247 -17.69 26.14 13.30
C ASP A 247 -17.13 26.69 11.97
N ILE A 248 -16.18 25.98 11.34
CA ILE A 248 -15.66 26.27 9.99
C ILE A 248 -16.47 25.46 8.97
N GLY A 249 -17.12 26.16 8.05
CA GLY A 249 -17.95 25.56 7.01
C GLY A 249 -17.17 25.12 5.77
N GLN A 250 -17.76 25.31 4.60
CA GLN A 250 -17.17 24.83 3.35
C GLN A 250 -15.91 25.64 2.97
N ILE A 251 -14.86 24.93 2.57
CA ILE A 251 -13.62 25.52 2.03
C ILE A 251 -13.53 25.21 0.53
N LYS A 252 -13.47 26.25 -0.30
CA LYS A 252 -13.25 26.15 -1.75
C LYS A 252 -11.93 26.79 -2.12
N ILE A 253 -10.97 25.98 -2.59
CA ILE A 253 -9.63 26.44 -2.96
C ILE A 253 -9.58 26.66 -4.47
N HIS A 254 -9.41 27.92 -4.89
CA HIS A 254 -9.13 28.33 -6.26
C HIS A 254 -7.62 28.48 -6.47
N ASN A 255 -7.19 28.83 -7.70
CA ASN A 255 -5.77 28.92 -8.03
C ASN A 255 -5.06 30.02 -7.21
N ASP A 256 -5.67 31.21 -7.13
CA ASP A 256 -5.07 32.38 -6.50
C ASP A 256 -5.65 32.73 -5.13
N HIS A 257 -6.88 32.29 -4.84
CA HIS A 257 -7.59 32.61 -3.59
C HIS A 257 -8.38 31.41 -3.06
N CYS A 258 -8.89 31.53 -1.84
CA CYS A 258 -9.76 30.55 -1.21
C CYS A 258 -11.01 31.23 -0.66
N LEU A 259 -12.13 30.52 -0.71
CA LEU A 259 -13.39 30.89 -0.06
C LEU A 259 -13.62 29.97 1.13
N VAL A 260 -13.84 30.54 2.30
CA VAL A 260 -14.13 29.80 3.53
C VAL A 260 -15.40 30.36 4.18
N ASP A 261 -16.29 29.48 4.61
CA ASP A 261 -17.45 29.88 5.38
C ASP A 261 -17.08 29.88 6.88
N LEU A 262 -17.18 31.03 7.55
CA LEU A 262 -16.84 31.21 8.97
C LEU A 262 -18.01 31.84 9.75
N PRO A 263 -18.05 31.73 11.09
CA PRO A 263 -19.08 32.36 11.89
C PRO A 263 -19.12 33.88 11.68
N ASN A 264 -20.31 34.42 11.45
CA ASN A 264 -20.57 35.85 11.27
C ASN A 264 -20.49 36.61 12.60
N ASP A 265 -20.75 35.95 13.73
CA ASP A 265 -20.63 36.53 15.08
C ASP A 265 -19.17 36.47 15.61
N MET A 266 -18.21 36.84 14.77
CA MET A 266 -16.80 36.89 15.17
C MET A 266 -16.42 38.29 15.68
N PRO A 267 -15.73 38.41 16.83
CA PRO A 267 -15.26 39.70 17.31
C PRO A 267 -14.37 40.39 16.28
N SER A 268 -14.50 41.71 16.11
CA SER A 268 -13.66 42.48 15.17
C SER A 268 -12.16 42.37 15.47
N ALA A 269 -11.78 42.05 16.71
CA ALA A 269 -10.41 41.72 17.11
C ALA A 269 -9.90 40.44 16.42
N THR A 270 -10.71 39.38 16.42
CA THR A 270 -10.42 38.09 15.77
C THR A 270 -10.31 38.24 14.25
N PHE A 271 -11.16 39.08 13.64
CA PHE A 271 -11.09 39.39 12.21
C PHE A 271 -9.76 40.08 11.84
N ARG A 272 -9.33 41.06 12.64
CA ARG A 272 -8.03 41.74 12.45
C ARG A 272 -6.83 40.82 12.68
N GLN A 273 -6.96 39.83 13.57
CA GLN A 273 -5.94 38.80 13.77
C GLN A 273 -5.83 37.91 12.54
N LEU A 274 -6.95 37.39 12.02
CA LEU A 274 -6.96 36.56 10.80
C LEU A 274 -6.38 37.27 9.59
N GLN A 275 -6.53 38.59 9.48
CA GLN A 275 -5.87 39.36 8.41
C GLN A 275 -4.34 39.27 8.46
N LYS A 276 -3.73 39.06 9.63
CA LYS A 276 -2.28 39.03 9.87
C LYS A 276 -1.67 37.63 9.91
N VAL A 277 -2.49 36.59 9.90
CA VAL A 277 -2.01 35.20 9.99
C VAL A 277 -1.35 34.77 8.67
N TRP A 278 -0.30 33.96 8.81
CA TRP A 278 0.47 33.43 7.69
C TRP A 278 0.16 31.95 7.49
N VAL A 279 -0.10 31.57 6.24
CA VAL A 279 -0.30 30.18 5.83
C VAL A 279 0.55 29.93 4.60
N CYS A 280 1.43 28.92 4.68
CA CYS A 280 2.32 28.54 3.58
C CYS A 280 3.14 29.72 3.02
N GLY A 281 3.58 30.64 3.89
CA GLY A 281 4.39 31.81 3.51
C GLY A 281 3.61 33.00 2.95
N GLN A 282 2.28 32.94 2.92
CA GLN A 282 1.40 34.01 2.45
C GLN A 282 0.42 34.43 3.54
N GLN A 283 0.21 35.74 3.67
CA GLN A 283 -0.74 36.29 4.64
C GLN A 283 -2.19 36.07 4.17
N LEU A 284 -3.08 35.61 5.06
CA LEU A 284 -4.47 35.26 4.69
C LEU A 284 -5.24 36.45 4.10
N GLN A 285 -4.99 37.67 4.56
CA GLN A 285 -5.65 38.91 4.11
C GLN A 285 -7.16 38.72 3.90
N ILE A 286 -7.83 38.24 4.96
CA ILE A 286 -9.24 37.87 4.91
C ILE A 286 -10.14 39.08 4.62
N THR A 287 -11.07 38.91 3.67
CA THR A 287 -12.08 39.91 3.26
C THR A 287 -13.47 39.27 3.22
N PRO A 288 -14.54 39.96 3.63
CA PRO A 288 -15.90 39.47 3.43
C PRO A 288 -16.19 39.34 1.94
N ALA A 289 -16.75 38.22 1.49
CA ALA A 289 -17.00 38.02 0.06
C ALA A 289 -18.18 38.86 -0.48
N ASP A 290 -18.99 39.46 0.41
CA ASP A 290 -20.20 40.23 0.06
C ASP A 290 -19.99 41.76 -0.01
N GLU A 291 -18.82 42.30 0.39
CA GLU A 291 -18.49 43.71 0.16
C GLU A 291 -17.54 43.87 -1.04
N GLN A 292 -18.16 44.23 -2.18
CA GLN A 292 -17.61 44.94 -3.34
C GLN A 292 -16.16 44.60 -3.76
N ALA A 293 -16.08 43.86 -4.87
CA ALA A 293 -14.92 43.90 -5.75
C ALA A 293 -14.53 45.36 -6.06
N PRO A 294 -13.27 45.78 -5.89
CA PRO A 294 -12.83 47.05 -6.43
C PRO A 294 -12.95 46.99 -7.96
N SER A 295 -13.78 47.88 -8.49
CA SER A 295 -14.00 48.10 -9.91
C SER A 295 -12.69 48.54 -10.58
N PHE A 296 -11.98 47.60 -11.19
CA PHE A 296 -11.02 47.96 -12.23
C PHE A 296 -11.80 48.33 -13.50
N GLU A 297 -11.92 49.63 -13.74
CA GLU A 297 -12.24 50.18 -15.05
C GLU A 297 -11.26 49.62 -16.09
N ASN A 298 -11.75 48.73 -16.95
CA ASN A 298 -10.98 48.30 -18.11
C ASN A 298 -11.43 49.10 -19.34
N LYS A 299 -10.78 50.24 -19.57
CA LYS A 299 -10.76 50.90 -20.89
C LYS A 299 -9.98 50.02 -21.86
N GLY A 300 -10.68 49.25 -22.68
CA GLY A 300 -10.05 48.43 -23.71
C GLY A 300 -11.05 47.91 -24.74
N LYS A 301 -11.44 48.79 -25.67
CA LYS A 301 -12.32 48.56 -26.83
C LYS A 301 -12.10 47.18 -27.49
N ARG A 302 -13.13 46.33 -27.48
CA ARG A 302 -13.34 45.32 -28.54
C ARG A 302 -14.35 45.86 -29.53
N LYS A 303 -13.85 46.31 -30.70
CA LYS A 303 -14.69 46.52 -31.89
C LYS A 303 -15.05 45.15 -32.46
N SER A 304 -16.35 44.92 -32.56
CA SER A 304 -16.99 43.90 -33.37
C SER A 304 -16.74 44.14 -34.87
N GLY A 305 -16.53 43.06 -35.61
CA GLY A 305 -16.54 43.03 -37.08
C GLY A 305 -17.09 41.66 -37.54
N PRO A 306 -18.01 41.60 -38.52
CA PRO A 306 -18.92 40.46 -38.70
C PRO A 306 -18.39 39.36 -39.63
N ARG A 307 -19.05 38.19 -39.55
CA ARG A 307 -18.96 37.04 -40.46
C ARG A 307 -19.32 37.42 -41.92
N ASN A 308 -18.58 36.85 -42.87
CA ASN A 308 -19.02 36.33 -44.18
C ASN A 308 -17.89 35.42 -44.71
N SER A 309 -18.11 34.12 -44.93
CA SER A 309 -18.69 33.46 -46.11
C SER A 309 -17.85 33.62 -47.40
N GLU A 310 -17.66 32.47 -48.04
CA GLU A 310 -17.12 32.21 -49.38
C GLU A 310 -15.68 31.73 -49.48
N GLY A 311 -15.53 30.68 -50.30
CA GLY A 311 -14.36 29.83 -50.38
C GLY A 311 -13.28 30.36 -51.31
N LYS A 312 -12.15 29.66 -51.29
CA LYS A 312 -11.50 29.12 -52.48
C LYS A 312 -10.29 28.28 -52.09
N PHE A 313 -10.16 27.18 -52.80
CA PHE A 313 -8.93 26.44 -53.12
C PHE A 313 -7.66 27.32 -53.11
N PHE A 314 -6.55 26.80 -52.57
CA PHE A 314 -5.26 26.66 -53.29
C PHE A 314 -4.24 25.85 -52.46
N LYS A 315 -3.57 24.87 -53.10
CA LYS A 315 -2.33 24.20 -52.64
C LYS A 315 -1.13 25.16 -52.75
N PRO A 316 0.00 24.90 -52.06
CA PRO A 316 1.15 24.25 -52.72
C PRO A 316 1.85 23.22 -51.79
N GLY A 317 2.38 22.07 -52.25
CA GLY A 317 3.66 21.93 -52.97
C GLY A 317 4.83 22.22 -52.01
N GLY A 318 5.62 21.30 -51.48
CA GLY A 318 6.27 20.13 -52.07
C GLY A 318 7.78 20.40 -52.17
N LYS A 319 8.63 19.64 -51.46
CA LYS A 319 10.06 19.47 -51.78
C LYS A 319 10.62 18.21 -51.09
N LYS A 320 10.76 17.15 -51.89
CA LYS A 320 11.62 15.97 -51.69
C LYS A 320 13.03 16.30 -52.16
N PHE A 321 14.08 15.69 -51.60
CA PHE A 321 15.37 15.43 -52.25
C PHE A 321 16.14 14.31 -51.51
N PRO A 322 17.15 13.64 -52.12
CA PRO A 322 16.96 12.31 -52.70
C PRO A 322 17.81 11.19 -52.08
N ARG A 323 17.49 9.94 -52.48
CA ARG A 323 18.29 8.72 -52.27
C ARG A 323 19.39 8.61 -53.33
N SER A 324 20.57 8.13 -52.94
CA SER A 324 21.61 7.64 -53.85
C SER A 324 22.14 6.27 -53.42
N ARG A 325 22.00 5.28 -54.30
CA ARG A 325 22.78 4.03 -54.46
C ARG A 325 23.18 3.99 -55.94
N PRO A 326 24.39 3.53 -56.32
CA PRO A 326 24.64 2.09 -56.60
C PRO A 326 26.05 1.67 -56.12
N GLY A 327 26.54 0.42 -56.16
CA GLY A 327 26.32 -0.69 -57.08
C GLY A 327 27.01 -1.98 -56.61
N ARG A 328 26.76 -3.05 -57.37
CA ARG A 328 27.22 -4.46 -57.20
C ARG A 328 28.45 -4.70 -58.11
N PRO A 329 29.27 -5.76 -57.93
CA PRO A 329 29.04 -7.08 -58.58
C PRO A 329 29.38 -8.31 -57.67
N LYS A 330 28.69 -9.47 -57.73
CA LYS A 330 28.98 -10.77 -58.46
C LYS A 330 30.43 -11.26 -58.25
N LYS A 331 30.80 -12.52 -57.97
CA LYS A 331 30.28 -13.92 -57.99
C LYS A 331 31.42 -14.80 -57.33
N PRO A 332 31.52 -16.16 -57.37
CA PRO A 332 30.75 -17.22 -58.05
C PRO A 332 29.54 -17.74 -57.30
#